data_AF-A0A9X5EET5-F1
#
_entry.id   AF-A0A9X5EET5-F1
#
_cell.length_a   1.000
_cell.length_b   1.000
_cell.length_c   1.000
_cell.angle_alpha   90.00
_cell.angle_beta   90.00
_cell.angle_gamma   90.00
#
_symmetry.space_group_name_H-M   'P 1'
#
loop_
_entity.id
_entity.type
_entity.pdbx_description
1 polymer ?
#
loop_
_entity_poly.entity_id
_entity_poly.type
_entity_poly.pdbx_seq_one_letter_code
_entity_poly.pdbx_strand_id
1 'polypeptide(L)'
;MKTSSLLFACFVLLLSATAAQASADVQRGQYLATLGDCAACHTSRHGQPFAGGNVVPTPFGAIPAPNLTPDRETGLGDWSADDFYRAMHSGVAHDGTSLYPAFPFTSYTKVTRADTDAIFAYLRSLPAVRSAGTPNTLRWPYSMRSLMSAWRTLYFDEGEYATDPKRSAAWNRGAYLVQGLGHCNECHTRRNSFGAMVQEPFLAGGIVPVQNWYAPDLSMGAHGGLAGWTEADVVALLKTGRSAKGTALGPMAEVVMRSTQHLDDDDLKAMATYLKSLPDREPQRQRESAVGARDLALRGQKVYAQQCAECHADDGRGKGDAYPPLDGNVSVTDPTGINAIRVVLSGGFAPVTKDNPRPYSMPPFAQKLTDDDAAAVVTYIRQAWSNKATAVSPADVRAYRSTPGG
;
A
#
# COMPACT_ATOMS: atom_id res chain seq x y z
N MET A 1 18.76 -46.17 39.73
CA MET A 1 18.31 -44.80 40.03
C MET A 1 19.03 -43.69 39.25
N LYS A 2 20.26 -43.85 38.73
CA LYS A 2 20.95 -42.79 37.96
C LYS A 2 20.50 -42.63 36.49
N THR A 3 19.94 -43.66 35.86
CA THR A 3 19.46 -43.63 34.46
C THR A 3 18.14 -42.90 34.27
N SER A 4 17.28 -42.85 35.31
CA SER A 4 15.97 -42.20 35.23
C SER A 4 16.08 -40.67 35.29
N SER A 5 17.08 -40.13 35.98
CA SER A 5 17.35 -38.68 36.05
C SER A 5 17.90 -38.09 34.74
N LEU A 6 18.68 -38.85 33.95
CA LEU A 6 19.15 -38.39 32.64
C LEU A 6 18.04 -38.36 31.59
N LEU A 7 17.15 -39.36 31.58
CA LEU A 7 16.00 -39.41 30.67
C LEU A 7 14.99 -38.28 30.98
N PHE A 8 14.78 -37.97 32.26
CA PHE A 8 13.91 -36.87 32.67
C PHE A 8 14.51 -35.50 32.30
N ALA A 9 15.82 -35.31 32.46
CA ALA A 9 16.51 -34.08 32.07
C ALA A 9 16.50 -33.85 30.54
N CYS A 10 16.71 -34.90 29.74
CA CYS A 10 16.60 -34.80 28.27
C CYS A 10 15.17 -34.49 27.81
N PHE A 11 14.15 -35.08 28.45
CA PHE A 11 12.74 -34.83 28.10
C PHE A 11 12.31 -33.39 28.43
N VAL A 12 12.73 -32.86 29.58
CA VAL A 12 12.44 -31.46 29.97
C VAL A 12 13.15 -30.47 29.03
N LEU A 13 14.41 -30.70 28.65
CA LEU A 13 15.15 -29.85 27.71
C LEU A 13 14.51 -29.84 26.30
N LEU A 14 14.03 -30.99 25.83
CA LEU A 14 13.34 -31.11 24.54
C LEU A 14 11.99 -30.37 24.54
N LEU A 15 11.20 -30.45 25.63
CA LEU A 15 9.94 -29.72 25.76
C LEU A 15 10.13 -28.19 25.87
N SER A 16 11.18 -27.74 26.56
CA SER A 16 11.48 -26.30 26.64
C SER A 16 11.94 -25.72 25.30
N ALA A 17 12.73 -26.48 24.53
CA ALA A 17 13.18 -26.05 23.21
C ALA A 17 12.02 -25.97 22.19
N THR A 18 11.08 -26.92 22.20
CA THR A 18 9.92 -26.91 21.29
C THR A 18 8.93 -25.78 21.62
N ALA A 19 8.68 -25.51 22.91
CA ALA A 19 7.85 -24.39 23.33
C ALA A 19 8.47 -23.03 22.98
N ALA A 20 9.80 -22.90 23.11
CA ALA A 20 10.51 -21.69 22.72
C ALA A 20 10.46 -21.46 21.20
N GLN A 21 10.63 -22.52 20.39
CA GLN A 21 10.52 -22.43 18.93
C GLN A 21 9.10 -22.06 18.49
N ALA A 22 8.06 -22.71 19.04
CA ALA A 22 6.67 -22.38 18.73
C ALA A 22 6.33 -20.92 19.09
N SER A 23 6.87 -20.40 20.19
CA SER A 23 6.73 -18.98 20.54
C SER A 23 7.44 -18.05 19.56
N ALA A 24 8.64 -18.44 19.08
CA ALA A 24 9.39 -17.66 18.09
C ALA A 24 8.67 -17.62 16.72
N ASP A 25 8.10 -18.74 16.28
CA ASP A 25 7.36 -18.83 15.02
C ASP A 25 6.09 -17.97 15.06
N VAL A 26 5.36 -17.97 16.17
CA VAL A 26 4.19 -17.09 16.37
C VAL A 26 4.57 -15.62 16.38
N GLN A 27 5.67 -15.24 17.05
CA GLN A 27 6.15 -13.85 17.04
C GLN A 27 6.59 -13.40 15.64
N ARG A 28 7.32 -14.26 14.92
CA ARG A 28 7.69 -14.02 13.52
C ARG A 28 6.44 -13.90 12.65
N GLY A 29 5.46 -14.78 12.83
CA GLY A 29 4.19 -14.76 12.13
C GLY A 29 3.40 -13.48 12.36
N GLN A 30 3.39 -12.98 13.61
CA GLN A 30 2.78 -11.70 13.95
C GLN A 30 3.44 -10.55 13.19
N TYR A 31 4.77 -10.49 13.22
CA TYR A 31 5.54 -9.48 12.49
C TYR A 31 5.22 -9.51 10.99
N LEU A 32 5.24 -10.69 10.38
CA LEU A 32 4.98 -10.87 8.95
C LEU A 32 3.51 -10.59 8.58
N ALA A 33 2.55 -10.94 9.44
CA ALA A 33 1.13 -10.62 9.23
C ALA A 33 0.86 -9.11 9.33
N THR A 34 1.60 -8.39 10.19
CA THR A 34 1.58 -6.92 10.24
C THR A 34 2.22 -6.33 8.99
N LEU A 35 3.38 -6.82 8.57
CA LEU A 35 4.06 -6.37 7.36
C LEU A 35 3.21 -6.59 6.11
N GLY A 36 2.57 -7.75 6.00
CA GLY A 36 1.59 -8.12 4.98
C GLY A 36 0.24 -7.42 5.09
N ASP A 37 0.12 -6.44 5.98
CA ASP A 37 -1.08 -5.62 6.22
C ASP A 37 -2.39 -6.43 6.38
N CYS A 38 -2.28 -7.65 6.91
CA CYS A 38 -3.38 -8.62 6.93
C CYS A 38 -4.57 -8.06 7.71
N ALA A 39 -4.30 -7.37 8.82
CA ALA A 39 -5.32 -6.77 9.66
C ALA A 39 -6.08 -5.62 8.98
N ALA A 40 -5.48 -4.90 8.02
CA ALA A 40 -6.17 -3.80 7.31
C ALA A 40 -7.34 -4.30 6.46
N CYS A 41 -7.19 -5.47 5.83
CA CYS A 41 -8.31 -6.09 5.11
C CYS A 41 -9.17 -6.96 6.05
N HIS A 42 -8.57 -7.69 6.97
CA HIS A 42 -9.29 -8.70 7.74
C HIS A 42 -9.83 -8.19 9.10
N THR A 43 -9.91 -6.88 9.34
CA THR A 43 -10.50 -6.32 10.57
C THR A 43 -11.43 -5.15 10.28
N SER A 44 -12.74 -5.34 10.38
CA SER A 44 -13.68 -4.24 10.21
C SER A 44 -13.54 -3.13 11.26
N ARG A 45 -13.94 -1.89 10.93
CA ARG A 45 -13.80 -0.69 11.78
C ARG A 45 -14.28 -0.88 13.23
N HIS A 46 -15.29 -1.72 13.43
CA HIS A 46 -15.88 -2.04 14.74
C HIS A 46 -15.89 -3.55 15.01
N GLY A 47 -15.14 -4.32 14.22
CA GLY A 47 -15.07 -5.77 14.31
C GLY A 47 -13.97 -6.25 15.24
N GLN A 48 -13.97 -7.56 15.46
CA GLN A 48 -12.87 -8.23 16.14
C GLN A 48 -11.65 -8.33 15.20
N PRO A 49 -10.42 -8.25 15.74
CA PRO A 49 -9.20 -8.43 14.96
C PRO A 49 -9.25 -9.71 14.12
N PHE A 50 -8.87 -9.61 12.84
CA PHE A 50 -8.79 -10.73 11.89
C PHE A 50 -10.12 -11.45 11.59
N ALA A 51 -11.27 -10.97 12.11
CA ALA A 51 -12.58 -11.58 11.89
C ALA A 51 -13.24 -11.22 10.54
N GLY A 52 -12.50 -10.57 9.64
CA GLY A 52 -12.95 -10.16 8.32
C GLY A 52 -13.86 -8.93 8.33
N GLY A 53 -14.56 -8.76 7.21
CA GLY A 53 -15.67 -7.81 7.08
C GLY A 53 -15.33 -6.44 6.50
N ASN A 54 -14.06 -6.06 6.29
CA ASN A 54 -13.80 -4.93 5.40
C ASN A 54 -14.08 -5.31 3.96
N VAL A 55 -14.58 -4.35 3.20
CA VAL A 55 -14.95 -4.52 1.81
C VAL A 55 -13.93 -3.81 0.95
N VAL A 56 -13.22 -4.57 0.11
CA VAL A 56 -12.28 -4.02 -0.86
C VAL A 56 -13.06 -3.62 -2.11
N PRO A 57 -13.16 -2.32 -2.43
CA PRO A 57 -13.84 -1.88 -3.63
C PRO A 57 -12.95 -2.14 -4.86
N THR A 58 -13.53 -2.70 -5.91
CA THR A 58 -12.86 -2.86 -7.21
C THR A 58 -13.73 -2.31 -8.33
N PRO A 59 -13.16 -1.98 -9.51
CA PRO A 59 -13.97 -1.60 -10.67
C PRO A 59 -15.02 -2.65 -11.07
N PHE A 60 -14.78 -3.91 -10.72
CA PHE A 60 -15.59 -5.06 -11.10
C PHE A 60 -16.72 -5.37 -10.10
N GLY A 61 -16.69 -4.75 -8.92
CA GLY A 61 -17.57 -5.02 -7.78
C GLY A 61 -16.78 -5.05 -6.47
N ALA A 62 -17.47 -5.15 -5.35
CA ALA A 62 -16.85 -5.11 -4.03
C ALA A 62 -16.58 -6.54 -3.52
N ILE A 63 -15.41 -6.75 -2.91
CA ILE A 63 -14.98 -8.05 -2.40
C ILE A 63 -14.77 -7.94 -0.88
N PRO A 64 -15.64 -8.54 -0.06
CA PRO A 64 -15.44 -8.63 1.39
C PRO A 64 -14.27 -9.54 1.74
N ALA A 65 -13.44 -9.10 2.68
CA ALA A 65 -12.36 -9.92 3.23
C ALA A 65 -12.93 -11.00 4.17
N PRO A 66 -12.53 -12.28 4.02
CA PRO A 66 -13.00 -13.37 4.88
C PRO A 66 -12.43 -13.28 6.30
N ASN A 67 -12.94 -14.12 7.19
CA ASN A 67 -12.41 -14.28 8.54
C ASN A 67 -11.13 -15.14 8.53
N LEU A 68 -10.06 -14.67 9.17
CA LEU A 68 -8.78 -15.39 9.30
C LEU A 68 -8.58 -16.04 10.67
N THR A 69 -9.48 -15.84 11.63
CA THR A 69 -9.38 -16.46 12.96
C THR A 69 -9.51 -17.99 12.87
N PRO A 70 -9.08 -18.77 13.88
CA PRO A 70 -9.14 -20.23 13.82
C PRO A 70 -10.55 -20.81 14.05
N ASP A 71 -11.60 -20.02 13.87
CA ASP A 71 -12.98 -20.51 13.85
C ASP A 71 -13.17 -21.55 12.74
N ARG A 72 -13.76 -22.70 13.08
CA ARG A 72 -13.91 -23.84 12.14
C ARG A 72 -14.95 -23.60 11.07
N GLU A 73 -16.03 -22.91 11.40
CA GLU A 73 -17.14 -22.74 10.45
C GLU A 73 -16.92 -21.59 9.47
N THR A 74 -16.32 -20.49 9.94
CA THR A 74 -16.23 -19.24 9.19
C THR A 74 -14.80 -18.77 8.92
N GLY A 75 -13.81 -19.34 9.60
CA GLY A 75 -12.41 -18.93 9.52
C GLY A 75 -11.46 -20.01 9.00
N LEU A 76 -10.22 -19.98 9.48
CA LEU A 76 -9.15 -20.91 9.10
C LEU A 76 -9.12 -22.19 9.94
N GLY A 77 -10.18 -22.47 10.72
CA GLY A 77 -10.21 -23.54 11.71
C GLY A 77 -9.96 -24.95 11.15
N ASP A 78 -10.38 -25.20 9.91
CA ASP A 78 -10.21 -26.48 9.21
C ASP A 78 -9.14 -26.45 8.12
N TRP A 79 -8.39 -25.35 7.99
CA TRP A 79 -7.31 -25.23 7.02
C TRP A 79 -6.05 -25.93 7.52
N SER A 80 -5.32 -26.59 6.61
CA SER A 80 -3.95 -27.01 6.86
C SER A 80 -2.93 -25.92 6.50
N ALA A 81 -1.69 -26.06 6.97
CA ALA A 81 -0.59 -25.19 6.56
C ALA A 81 -0.36 -25.24 5.03
N ASP A 82 -0.54 -26.40 4.40
CA ASP A 82 -0.43 -26.55 2.95
C ASP A 82 -1.57 -25.84 2.19
N ASP A 83 -2.78 -25.81 2.76
CA ASP A 83 -3.90 -25.04 2.19
C ASP A 83 -3.64 -23.54 2.26
N PHE A 84 -3.13 -23.07 3.39
CA PHE A 84 -2.77 -21.67 3.57
C PHE A 84 -1.62 -21.26 2.64
N TYR A 85 -0.57 -22.08 2.55
CA TYR A 85 0.52 -21.91 1.59
C TYR A 85 0.00 -21.83 0.16
N ARG A 86 -0.83 -22.79 -0.26
CA ARG A 86 -1.41 -22.82 -1.60
C ARG A 86 -2.32 -21.61 -1.89
N ALA A 87 -3.03 -21.10 -0.89
CA ALA A 87 -3.79 -19.86 -1.05
C ALA A 87 -2.87 -18.68 -1.32
N MET A 88 -1.85 -18.46 -0.47
CA MET A 88 -0.89 -17.36 -0.63
C MET A 88 -0.07 -17.47 -1.91
N HIS A 89 0.34 -18.68 -2.29
CA HIS A 89 1.23 -18.92 -3.41
C HIS A 89 0.56 -19.06 -4.75
N SER A 90 -0.59 -19.72 -4.79
CA SER A 90 -1.24 -20.10 -6.04
C SER A 90 -2.59 -19.41 -6.18
N GLY A 91 -3.10 -18.70 -5.17
CA GLY A 91 -4.44 -18.13 -5.22
C GLY A 91 -5.54 -19.21 -5.27
N VAL A 92 -5.33 -20.34 -4.58
CA VAL A 92 -6.30 -21.45 -4.53
C VAL A 92 -6.65 -21.75 -3.06
N ALA A 93 -7.93 -21.66 -2.73
CA ALA A 93 -8.43 -21.91 -1.38
C ALA A 93 -8.34 -23.39 -0.96
N HIS A 94 -8.67 -23.68 0.31
CA HIS A 94 -8.64 -25.03 0.86
C HIS A 94 -9.58 -26.02 0.13
N ASP A 95 -10.69 -25.53 -0.42
CA ASP A 95 -11.68 -26.30 -1.19
C ASP A 95 -11.34 -26.42 -2.69
N GLY A 96 -10.18 -25.90 -3.12
CA GLY A 96 -9.75 -25.86 -4.52
C GLY A 96 -10.31 -24.67 -5.32
N THR A 97 -11.10 -23.80 -4.71
CA THR A 97 -11.66 -22.62 -5.37
C THR A 97 -10.58 -21.59 -5.69
N SER A 98 -10.53 -21.12 -6.94
CA SER A 98 -9.66 -20.00 -7.33
C SER A 98 -10.09 -18.70 -6.64
N LEU A 99 -9.13 -18.04 -6.00
CA LEU A 99 -9.25 -16.75 -5.34
C LEU A 99 -9.15 -15.61 -6.37
N TYR A 100 -9.79 -14.49 -6.07
CA TYR A 100 -9.65 -13.27 -6.85
C TYR A 100 -8.36 -12.54 -6.45
N PRO A 101 -7.66 -11.88 -7.40
CA PRO A 101 -6.39 -11.20 -7.13
C PRO A 101 -6.52 -9.94 -6.27
N ALA A 102 -7.72 -9.62 -5.77
CA ALA A 102 -7.88 -8.68 -4.67
C ALA A 102 -7.29 -9.23 -3.36
N PHE A 103 -7.23 -10.55 -3.21
CA PHE A 103 -6.26 -11.19 -2.33
C PHE A 103 -4.91 -11.22 -3.09
N PRO A 104 -3.87 -10.54 -2.62
CA PRO A 104 -2.68 -10.25 -3.43
C PRO A 104 -1.72 -11.44 -3.52
N PHE A 105 -2.24 -12.63 -3.86
CA PHE A 105 -1.45 -13.84 -4.09
C PHE A 105 -0.42 -13.66 -5.21
N THR A 106 -0.66 -12.73 -6.14
CA THR A 106 0.28 -12.32 -7.19
C THR A 106 1.58 -11.73 -6.65
N SER A 107 1.54 -11.18 -5.42
CA SER A 107 2.71 -10.70 -4.68
C SER A 107 3.13 -11.71 -3.62
N TYR A 108 2.18 -12.26 -2.85
CA TYR A 108 2.45 -13.21 -1.77
C TYR A 108 3.08 -14.52 -2.24
N THR A 109 3.00 -14.86 -3.53
CA THR A 109 3.77 -15.97 -4.10
C THR A 109 5.28 -15.88 -3.86
N LYS A 110 5.81 -14.69 -3.58
CA LYS A 110 7.23 -14.48 -3.28
C LYS A 110 7.63 -14.89 -1.87
N VAL A 111 6.68 -15.06 -0.95
CA VAL A 111 6.92 -15.36 0.46
C VAL A 111 7.50 -16.76 0.62
N THR A 112 8.45 -16.98 1.51
CA THR A 112 8.99 -18.34 1.69
C THR A 112 8.01 -19.24 2.42
N ARG A 113 8.05 -20.55 2.18
CA ARG A 113 7.26 -21.53 2.93
C ARG A 113 7.34 -21.35 4.45
N ALA A 114 8.55 -21.14 4.98
CA ALA A 114 8.76 -20.93 6.41
C ALA A 114 8.03 -19.68 6.94
N ASP A 115 8.03 -18.59 6.17
CA ASP A 115 7.33 -17.35 6.53
C ASP A 115 5.82 -17.51 6.45
N THR A 116 5.32 -18.23 5.43
CA THR A 116 3.90 -18.56 5.31
C THR A 116 3.41 -19.45 6.45
N ASP A 117 4.20 -20.45 6.85
CA ASP A 117 3.89 -21.32 8.00
C ASP A 117 3.91 -20.53 9.32
N ALA A 118 4.84 -19.59 9.49
CA ALA A 118 4.90 -18.71 10.66
C ALA A 118 3.65 -17.81 10.74
N ILE A 119 3.25 -17.17 9.64
CA ILE A 119 2.01 -16.38 9.56
C ILE A 119 0.81 -17.25 9.94
N PHE A 120 0.72 -18.46 9.39
CA PHE A 120 -0.36 -19.39 9.70
C PHE A 120 -0.37 -19.75 11.19
N ALA A 121 0.78 -20.07 11.79
CA ALA A 121 0.90 -20.35 13.22
C ALA A 121 0.41 -19.19 14.08
N TYR A 122 0.75 -17.94 13.72
CA TYR A 122 0.23 -16.76 14.39
C TYR A 122 -1.29 -16.64 14.28
N LEU A 123 -1.85 -16.76 13.07
CA LEU A 123 -3.30 -16.70 12.86
C LEU A 123 -4.04 -17.80 13.64
N ARG A 124 -3.46 -19.00 13.72
CA ARG A 124 -3.97 -20.13 14.51
C ARG A 124 -3.92 -19.91 16.02
N SER A 125 -3.07 -19.00 16.50
CA SER A 125 -2.96 -18.65 17.91
C SER A 125 -4.00 -17.62 18.36
N LEU A 126 -4.69 -16.96 17.42
CA LEU A 126 -5.69 -15.94 17.73
C LEU A 126 -6.96 -16.54 18.38
N PRO A 127 -7.73 -15.74 19.14
CA PRO A 127 -9.06 -16.14 19.56
C PRO A 127 -9.95 -16.45 18.35
N ALA A 128 -10.68 -17.58 18.39
CA ALA A 128 -11.66 -17.91 17.38
C ALA A 128 -12.86 -16.94 17.48
N VAL A 129 -13.24 -16.35 16.35
CA VAL A 129 -14.40 -15.47 16.25
C VAL A 129 -15.28 -16.00 15.13
N ARG A 130 -16.54 -16.32 15.43
CA ARG A 130 -17.51 -16.67 14.39
C ARG A 130 -17.99 -15.41 13.69
N SER A 131 -17.71 -15.30 12.40
CA SER A 131 -18.04 -14.12 11.59
C SER A 131 -18.35 -14.57 10.17
N ALA A 132 -19.64 -14.67 9.84
CA ALA A 132 -20.08 -15.10 8.53
C ALA A 132 -19.70 -14.06 7.46
N GLY A 133 -19.01 -14.49 6.41
CA GLY A 133 -18.65 -13.63 5.28
C GLY A 133 -19.88 -13.09 4.55
N THR A 134 -19.76 -11.87 4.02
CA THR A 134 -20.76 -11.34 3.08
C THR A 134 -20.40 -11.78 1.65
N PRO A 135 -21.35 -12.14 0.79
CA PRO A 135 -21.08 -12.41 -0.61
C PRO A 135 -20.43 -11.21 -1.31
N ASN A 136 -19.53 -11.47 -2.27
CA ASN A 136 -19.02 -10.40 -3.12
C ASN A 136 -20.10 -9.88 -4.07
N THR A 137 -19.93 -8.65 -4.56
CA THR A 137 -20.85 -8.00 -5.51
C THR A 137 -20.24 -7.91 -6.91
N LEU A 138 -19.37 -8.87 -7.26
CA LEU A 138 -18.76 -8.91 -8.59
C LEU A 138 -19.84 -9.08 -9.65
N ARG A 139 -19.74 -8.27 -10.70
CA ARG A 139 -20.67 -8.30 -11.82
C ARG A 139 -20.24 -9.35 -12.83
N TRP A 140 -21.19 -9.98 -13.51
CA TRP A 140 -20.88 -10.84 -14.65
C TRP A 140 -20.10 -10.03 -15.72
N PRO A 141 -19.04 -10.58 -16.35
CA PRO A 141 -18.55 -11.96 -16.24
C PRO A 141 -17.56 -12.22 -15.08
N TYR A 142 -17.15 -11.20 -14.34
CA TYR A 142 -16.11 -11.29 -13.29
C TYR A 142 -16.51 -12.15 -12.08
N SER A 143 -17.81 -12.36 -11.85
CA SER A 143 -18.32 -13.28 -10.83
C SER A 143 -18.08 -14.77 -11.15
N MET A 144 -17.70 -15.12 -12.38
CA MET A 144 -17.45 -16.50 -12.77
C MET A 144 -16.05 -16.96 -12.33
N ARG A 145 -15.98 -17.69 -11.22
CA ARG A 145 -14.71 -18.18 -10.66
C ARG A 145 -13.90 -19.08 -11.60
N SER A 146 -14.55 -19.82 -12.49
CA SER A 146 -13.87 -20.67 -13.48
C SER A 146 -12.96 -19.89 -14.42
N LEU A 147 -13.25 -18.61 -14.68
CA LEU A 147 -12.39 -17.74 -15.50
C LEU A 147 -11.08 -17.37 -14.81
N MET A 148 -10.99 -17.50 -13.48
CA MET A 148 -9.76 -17.16 -12.74
C MET A 148 -8.61 -18.12 -13.05
N SER A 149 -8.89 -19.38 -13.37
CA SER A 149 -7.83 -20.31 -13.79
C SER A 149 -7.18 -19.85 -15.10
N ALA A 150 -8.00 -19.44 -16.09
CA ALA A 150 -7.48 -18.88 -17.34
C ALA A 150 -6.77 -17.53 -17.12
N TRP A 151 -7.31 -16.66 -16.25
CA TRP A 151 -6.66 -15.40 -15.90
C TRP A 151 -5.27 -15.63 -15.29
N ARG A 152 -5.14 -16.59 -14.38
CA ARG A 152 -3.86 -16.94 -13.74
C ARG A 152 -2.85 -17.44 -14.77
N THR A 153 -3.24 -18.33 -15.68
CA THR A 153 -2.34 -18.79 -16.76
C THR A 153 -1.79 -17.65 -17.61
N LEU A 154 -2.55 -16.58 -17.81
CA LEU A 154 -2.15 -15.45 -18.66
C LEU A 154 -1.35 -14.37 -17.92
N TYR A 155 -1.61 -14.16 -16.64
CA TYR A 155 -1.19 -12.95 -15.93
C TYR A 155 -0.45 -13.19 -14.61
N PHE A 156 -0.29 -14.44 -14.19
CA PHE A 156 0.34 -14.78 -12.92
C PHE A 156 1.57 -15.67 -13.14
N ASP A 157 2.70 -15.23 -12.59
CA ASP A 157 3.95 -15.99 -12.53
C ASP A 157 4.19 -16.45 -11.08
N GLU A 158 3.94 -17.73 -10.85
CA GLU A 158 4.01 -18.35 -9.53
C GLU A 158 5.45 -18.67 -9.15
N GLY A 159 5.86 -18.29 -7.94
CA GLY A 159 7.15 -18.73 -7.40
C GLY A 159 7.68 -17.84 -6.29
N GLU A 160 8.31 -18.50 -5.31
CA GLU A 160 9.03 -17.85 -4.21
C GLU A 160 10.09 -16.88 -4.72
N TYR A 161 10.46 -15.92 -3.88
CA TYR A 161 11.56 -15.02 -4.19
C TYR A 161 12.89 -15.79 -4.24
N ALA A 162 13.54 -15.76 -5.39
CA ALA A 162 14.89 -16.26 -5.56
C ALA A 162 15.90 -15.13 -5.35
N THR A 163 16.85 -15.32 -4.43
CA THR A 163 17.91 -14.34 -4.18
C THR A 163 18.82 -14.18 -5.40
N ASP A 164 19.10 -12.94 -5.80
CA ASP A 164 20.10 -12.63 -6.82
C ASP A 164 21.51 -12.66 -6.20
N PRO A 165 22.38 -13.61 -6.62
CA PRO A 165 23.73 -13.73 -6.08
C PRO A 165 24.65 -12.55 -6.43
N LYS A 166 24.26 -11.69 -7.38
CA LYS A 166 25.00 -10.47 -7.75
C LYS A 166 24.63 -9.28 -6.86
N ARG A 167 23.66 -9.43 -5.96
CA ARG A 167 23.13 -8.37 -5.10
C ARG A 167 23.47 -8.64 -3.64
N SER A 168 23.52 -7.57 -2.85
CA SER A 168 23.78 -7.69 -1.42
C SER A 168 22.61 -8.36 -0.69
N ALA A 169 22.86 -8.86 0.52
CA ALA A 169 21.81 -9.42 1.37
C ALA A 169 20.70 -8.39 1.67
N ALA A 170 21.08 -7.13 1.96
CA ALA A 170 20.12 -6.04 2.19
C ALA A 170 19.25 -5.76 0.95
N TRP A 171 19.83 -5.80 -0.25
CA TRP A 171 19.07 -5.62 -1.48
C TRP A 171 18.05 -6.74 -1.69
N ASN A 172 18.49 -8.00 -1.53
CA ASN A 172 17.61 -9.17 -1.66
C ASN A 172 16.48 -9.15 -0.62
N ARG A 173 16.80 -8.75 0.62
CA ARG A 173 15.80 -8.56 1.67
C ARG A 173 14.78 -7.48 1.29
N GLY A 174 15.23 -6.34 0.78
CA GLY A 174 14.36 -5.26 0.34
C GLY A 174 13.44 -5.69 -0.81
N ALA A 175 13.98 -6.40 -1.79
CA ALA A 175 13.22 -6.94 -2.91
C ALA A 175 12.16 -7.94 -2.43
N TYR A 176 12.52 -8.88 -1.56
CA TYR A 176 11.61 -9.85 -0.95
C TYR A 176 10.43 -9.15 -0.25
N LEU A 177 10.71 -8.11 0.54
CA LEU A 177 9.69 -7.38 1.28
C LEU A 177 8.80 -6.53 0.35
N VAL A 178 9.38 -5.78 -0.58
CA VAL A 178 8.65 -4.89 -1.49
C VAL A 178 7.78 -5.68 -2.48
N GLN A 179 8.28 -6.79 -3.02
CA GLN A 179 7.57 -7.62 -4.01
C GLN A 179 6.65 -8.67 -3.37
N GLY A 180 6.94 -9.07 -2.14
CA GLY A 180 6.19 -10.08 -1.39
C GLY A 180 5.12 -9.47 -0.49
N LEU A 181 5.31 -9.61 0.82
CA LEU A 181 4.33 -9.18 1.82
C LEU A 181 4.05 -7.67 1.82
N GLY A 182 5.04 -6.82 1.55
CA GLY A 182 4.80 -5.37 1.40
C GLY A 182 4.02 -5.02 0.13
N HIS A 183 3.90 -5.97 -0.82
CA HIS A 183 3.03 -5.95 -2.01
C HIS A 183 2.96 -4.58 -2.71
N CYS A 184 4.07 -3.86 -2.79
CA CYS A 184 4.09 -2.46 -3.22
C CYS A 184 3.61 -2.33 -4.68
N ASN A 185 3.87 -3.36 -5.48
CA ASN A 185 3.43 -3.48 -6.86
C ASN A 185 1.90 -3.57 -7.03
N GLU A 186 1.14 -3.92 -6.00
CA GLU A 186 -0.32 -3.96 -6.11
C GLU A 186 -0.95 -2.56 -6.29
N CYS A 187 -0.24 -1.52 -5.83
CA CYS A 187 -0.66 -0.12 -5.99
C CYS A 187 0.28 0.67 -6.92
N HIS A 188 1.60 0.52 -6.76
CA HIS A 188 2.60 1.29 -7.51
C HIS A 188 2.88 0.76 -8.92
N THR A 189 1.92 0.05 -9.53
CA THR A 189 2.03 -0.50 -10.89
C THR A 189 0.73 -0.27 -11.65
N ARG A 190 0.83 -0.07 -12.96
CA ARG A 190 -0.36 0.03 -13.82
C ARG A 190 -1.08 -1.32 -13.92
N ARG A 191 -2.39 -1.28 -14.07
CA ARG A 191 -3.20 -2.46 -14.39
C ARG A 191 -3.76 -2.38 -15.80
N ASN A 192 -3.83 -3.52 -16.48
CA ASN A 192 -4.50 -3.62 -17.78
C ASN A 192 -6.04 -3.67 -17.61
N SER A 193 -6.78 -3.73 -18.72
CA SER A 193 -8.25 -3.77 -18.71
C SER A 193 -8.84 -5.00 -18.01
N PHE A 194 -8.06 -6.06 -17.81
CA PHE A 194 -8.44 -7.27 -17.07
C PHE A 194 -8.06 -7.23 -15.59
N GLY A 195 -7.58 -6.08 -15.10
CA GLY A 195 -7.17 -5.89 -13.70
C GLY A 195 -5.81 -6.49 -13.35
N ALA A 196 -5.09 -7.08 -14.31
CA ALA A 196 -3.77 -7.65 -14.09
C ALA A 196 -2.68 -6.56 -14.04
N MET A 197 -1.71 -6.74 -13.16
CA MET A 197 -0.54 -5.87 -13.08
C MET A 197 0.29 -5.98 -14.36
N VAL A 198 0.71 -4.84 -14.88
CA VAL A 198 1.68 -4.78 -15.99
C VAL A 198 3.07 -4.96 -15.38
N GLN A 199 3.71 -6.08 -15.68
CA GLN A 199 4.99 -6.45 -15.04
C GLN A 199 6.14 -5.50 -15.37
N GLU A 200 6.15 -4.91 -16.57
CA GLU A 200 7.21 -4.01 -17.01
C GLU A 200 6.67 -2.68 -17.60
N PRO A 201 7.22 -1.51 -17.20
CA PRO A 201 8.25 -1.35 -16.17
C PRO A 201 7.71 -1.65 -14.75
N PHE A 202 8.45 -2.40 -13.95
CA PHE A 202 8.05 -2.74 -12.58
C PHE A 202 8.00 -1.48 -11.68
N LEU A 203 6.97 -1.36 -10.84
CA LEU A 203 6.73 -0.21 -9.94
C LEU A 203 6.60 1.15 -10.67
N ALA A 204 6.00 1.13 -11.87
CA ALA A 204 5.75 2.25 -12.79
C ALA A 204 4.96 3.45 -12.23
N GLY A 205 4.34 3.30 -11.06
CA GLY A 205 3.22 4.12 -10.63
C GLY A 205 1.92 3.77 -11.37
N GLY A 206 0.81 4.19 -10.82
CA GLY A 206 -0.51 3.88 -11.37
C GLY A 206 -1.65 4.49 -10.57
N ILE A 207 -2.84 4.54 -11.19
CA ILE A 207 -4.06 4.89 -10.47
C ILE A 207 -4.48 3.69 -9.63
N VAL A 208 -4.73 3.91 -8.34
CA VAL A 208 -5.41 2.98 -7.44
C VAL A 208 -6.92 3.07 -7.73
N PRO A 209 -7.51 2.09 -8.45
CA PRO A 209 -8.87 2.23 -8.96
C PRO A 209 -9.88 2.32 -7.82
N VAL A 210 -10.99 3.03 -8.06
CA VAL A 210 -12.09 3.28 -7.11
C VAL A 210 -11.71 4.15 -5.91
N GLN A 211 -10.53 3.94 -5.31
CA GLN A 211 -9.99 4.83 -4.28
C GLN A 211 -9.59 6.20 -4.87
N ASN A 212 -9.38 6.27 -6.18
CA ASN A 212 -9.12 7.51 -6.92
C ASN A 212 -7.88 8.22 -6.39
N TRP A 213 -6.82 7.48 -6.07
CA TRP A 213 -5.50 8.02 -5.74
C TRP A 213 -4.49 7.57 -6.80
N TYR A 214 -3.47 8.38 -7.05
CA TYR A 214 -2.34 7.99 -7.85
C TYR A 214 -1.20 7.53 -6.93
N ALA A 215 -0.81 6.26 -7.06
CA ALA A 215 0.39 5.73 -6.43
C ALA A 215 1.59 6.11 -7.32
N PRO A 216 2.56 6.89 -6.81
CA PRO A 216 3.66 7.39 -7.63
C PRO A 216 4.56 6.27 -8.14
N ASP A 217 5.27 6.57 -9.19
CA ASP A 217 6.47 5.84 -9.59
C ASP A 217 7.48 5.81 -8.42
N LEU A 218 8.00 4.62 -8.07
CA LEU A 218 8.92 4.45 -6.94
C LEU A 218 10.41 4.50 -7.30
N SER A 219 10.77 4.67 -8.58
CA SER A 219 12.17 4.78 -8.98
C SER A 219 12.76 6.11 -8.51
N MET A 220 14.00 6.07 -7.99
CA MET A 220 14.68 7.23 -7.42
C MET A 220 15.73 7.85 -8.37
N GLY A 221 15.81 7.32 -9.59
CA GLY A 221 16.65 7.82 -10.69
C GLY A 221 16.34 9.26 -11.09
N ALA A 222 17.16 9.86 -11.96
CA ALA A 222 17.03 11.28 -12.35
C ALA A 222 15.69 11.62 -13.02
N HIS A 223 15.01 10.60 -13.56
CA HIS A 223 13.72 10.69 -14.24
C HIS A 223 12.66 9.81 -13.57
N GLY A 224 12.97 9.26 -12.40
CA GLY A 224 12.06 8.45 -11.62
C GLY A 224 11.04 9.27 -10.84
N GLY A 225 9.97 8.62 -10.38
CA GLY A 225 8.92 9.30 -9.63
C GLY A 225 9.37 9.83 -8.28
N LEU A 226 10.45 9.28 -7.71
CA LEU A 226 11.08 9.74 -6.47
C LEU A 226 12.46 10.37 -6.73
N ALA A 227 12.66 10.97 -7.90
CA ALA A 227 13.90 11.67 -8.22
C ALA A 227 14.30 12.66 -7.10
N GLY A 228 15.56 12.58 -6.67
CA GLY A 228 16.11 13.44 -5.61
C GLY A 228 15.71 13.06 -4.19
N TRP A 229 14.97 11.98 -3.97
CA TRP A 229 14.80 11.37 -2.65
C TRP A 229 16.08 10.64 -2.23
N THR A 230 16.31 10.58 -0.93
CA THR A 230 17.36 9.75 -0.32
C THR A 230 16.77 8.48 0.30
N GLU A 231 17.60 7.48 0.61
CA GLU A 231 17.15 6.31 1.38
C GLU A 231 16.56 6.72 2.74
N ALA A 232 17.14 7.75 3.37
CA ALA A 232 16.65 8.28 4.63
C ALA A 232 15.25 8.88 4.49
N ASP A 233 14.93 9.55 3.37
CA ASP A 233 13.58 10.06 3.09
C ASP A 233 12.56 8.92 2.95
N VAL A 234 12.95 7.83 2.28
CA VAL A 234 12.10 6.63 2.12
C VAL A 234 11.85 5.98 3.48
N VAL A 235 12.90 5.76 4.27
CA VAL A 235 12.77 5.20 5.63
C VAL A 235 11.90 6.09 6.50
N ALA A 236 12.12 7.40 6.49
CA ALA A 236 11.33 8.35 7.28
C ALA A 236 9.84 8.31 6.90
N LEU A 237 9.52 8.28 5.60
CA LEU A 237 8.15 8.17 5.12
C LEU A 237 7.49 6.86 5.57
N LEU A 238 8.16 5.72 5.37
CA LEU A 238 7.61 4.40 5.73
C LEU A 238 7.47 4.21 7.24
N LYS A 239 8.37 4.80 8.03
CA LYS A 239 8.35 4.69 9.50
C LYS A 239 7.36 5.64 10.16
N THR A 240 7.29 6.88 9.69
CA THR A 240 6.61 7.97 10.40
C THR A 240 5.42 8.56 9.64
N GLY A 241 5.32 8.28 8.34
CA GLY A 241 4.37 8.88 7.43
C GLY A 241 4.80 10.22 6.85
N ARG A 242 6.00 10.71 7.18
CA ARG A 242 6.54 11.99 6.71
C ARG A 242 8.03 11.93 6.41
N SER A 243 8.47 12.73 5.45
CA SER A 243 9.87 12.97 5.11
C SER A 243 10.06 14.42 4.69
N ALA A 244 11.32 14.83 4.47
CA ALA A 244 11.63 16.16 3.93
C ALA A 244 11.06 16.39 2.51
N LYS A 245 10.64 15.31 1.83
CA LYS A 245 10.11 15.34 0.46
C LYS A 245 8.59 15.29 0.38
N GLY A 246 7.91 14.87 1.44
CA GLY A 246 6.46 14.78 1.45
C GLY A 246 5.89 13.94 2.59
N THR A 247 4.58 13.78 2.54
CA THR A 247 3.78 13.11 3.57
C THR A 247 2.90 12.05 2.92
N ALA A 248 2.79 10.88 3.55
CA ALA A 248 1.88 9.82 3.14
C ALA A 248 0.43 10.26 3.39
N LEU A 249 -0.42 10.09 2.38
CA LEU A 249 -1.84 10.47 2.40
C LEU A 249 -2.67 9.35 1.75
N GLY A 250 -3.98 9.33 2.05
CA GLY A 250 -4.91 8.36 1.48
C GLY A 250 -4.49 6.92 1.77
N PRO A 251 -4.52 6.00 0.78
CA PRO A 251 -4.22 4.59 1.00
C PRO A 251 -2.81 4.34 1.57
N MET A 252 -1.83 5.16 1.18
CA MET A 252 -0.46 5.02 1.71
C MET A 252 -0.37 5.42 3.19
N ALA A 253 -1.23 6.35 3.66
CA ALA A 253 -1.29 6.67 5.09
C ALA A 253 -1.80 5.46 5.89
N GLU A 254 -2.81 4.73 5.41
CA GLU A 254 -3.27 3.50 6.06
C GLU A 254 -2.18 2.42 6.08
N VAL A 255 -1.43 2.24 4.98
CA VAL A 255 -0.29 1.30 4.92
C VAL A 255 0.76 1.66 5.98
N VAL A 256 1.12 2.93 6.11
CA VAL A 256 2.06 3.36 7.15
C VAL A 256 1.49 3.13 8.53
N MET A 257 0.23 3.49 8.75
CA MET A 257 -0.42 3.40 10.05
C MET A 257 -0.55 1.93 10.52
N ARG A 258 -0.89 1.01 9.63
CA ARG A 258 -1.24 -0.37 9.97
C ARG A 258 -0.10 -1.37 9.78
N SER A 259 0.85 -1.07 8.89
CA SER A 259 1.96 -1.96 8.52
C SER A 259 3.32 -1.32 8.74
N THR A 260 3.77 -0.42 7.86
CA THR A 260 5.21 -0.13 7.73
C THR A 260 5.84 0.57 8.94
N GLN A 261 5.07 1.30 9.76
CA GLN A 261 5.61 1.91 10.99
C GLN A 261 6.05 0.88 12.05
N HIS A 262 5.59 -0.37 11.93
CA HIS A 262 5.86 -1.45 12.87
C HIS A 262 7.01 -2.35 12.40
N LEU A 263 7.62 -2.05 11.25
CA LEU A 263 8.78 -2.78 10.74
C LEU A 263 10.03 -2.38 11.52
N ASP A 264 10.95 -3.32 11.60
CA ASP A 264 12.28 -3.05 12.16
C ASP A 264 13.08 -2.15 11.21
N ASP A 265 13.97 -1.34 11.79
CA ASP A 265 14.75 -0.35 11.03
C ASP A 265 15.60 -0.96 9.92
N ASP A 266 16.05 -2.20 10.08
CA ASP A 266 16.86 -2.87 9.06
C ASP A 266 16.03 -3.33 7.86
N ASP A 267 14.77 -3.73 8.08
CA ASP A 267 13.84 -4.05 6.99
C ASP A 267 13.43 -2.79 6.23
N LEU A 268 13.17 -1.68 6.93
CA LEU A 268 12.91 -0.39 6.30
C LEU A 268 14.10 0.09 5.44
N LYS A 269 15.34 -0.03 5.94
CA LYS A 269 16.56 0.29 5.17
C LYS A 269 16.74 -0.66 3.99
N ALA A 270 16.44 -1.94 4.14
CA ALA A 270 16.50 -2.92 3.06
C ALA A 270 15.53 -2.55 1.94
N MET A 271 14.28 -2.22 2.28
CA MET A 271 13.29 -1.73 1.30
C MET A 271 13.78 -0.48 0.59
N ALA A 272 14.32 0.51 1.33
CA ALA A 272 14.89 1.72 0.72
C ALA A 272 16.07 1.44 -0.21
N THR A 273 16.97 0.51 0.19
CA THR A 273 18.10 0.05 -0.64
C THR A 273 17.62 -0.54 -1.97
N TYR A 274 16.57 -1.37 -1.92
CA TYR A 274 15.98 -1.97 -3.11
C TYR A 274 15.31 -0.90 -4.01
N LEU A 275 14.48 -0.03 -3.44
CA LEU A 275 13.78 1.01 -4.21
C LEU A 275 14.73 1.99 -4.91
N LYS A 276 15.84 2.35 -4.26
CA LYS A 276 16.87 3.20 -4.87
C LYS A 276 17.57 2.55 -6.05
N SER A 277 17.62 1.22 -6.08
CA SER A 277 18.28 0.47 -7.16
C SER A 277 17.42 0.30 -8.41
N LEU A 278 16.14 0.66 -8.34
CA LEU A 278 15.24 0.57 -9.48
C LEU A 278 15.79 1.41 -10.64
N PRO A 279 15.70 0.91 -11.88
CA PRO A 279 16.29 1.58 -13.02
C PRO A 279 15.65 2.95 -13.25
N ASP A 280 16.46 3.90 -13.73
CA ASP A 280 15.98 5.15 -14.30
C ASP A 280 14.96 4.88 -15.41
N ARG A 281 14.04 5.82 -15.59
CA ARG A 281 12.93 5.68 -16.53
C ARG A 281 12.95 6.77 -17.57
N GLU A 282 12.34 6.48 -18.71
CA GLU A 282 12.06 7.56 -19.65
C GLU A 282 11.01 8.50 -19.05
N PRO A 283 11.19 9.82 -19.15
CA PRO A 283 10.20 10.78 -18.71
C PRO A 283 8.83 10.48 -19.34
N GLN A 284 7.80 10.30 -18.50
CA GLN A 284 6.45 10.11 -19.02
C GLN A 284 6.03 11.36 -19.79
N ARG A 285 5.62 11.17 -21.05
CA ARG A 285 5.05 12.24 -21.86
C ARG A 285 3.74 12.71 -21.24
N GLN A 286 3.80 13.85 -20.56
CA GLN A 286 2.63 14.50 -20.04
C GLN A 286 1.79 15.06 -21.19
N ARG A 287 0.47 14.83 -21.18
CA ARG A 287 -0.43 15.39 -22.20
C ARG A 287 -0.45 16.91 -22.06
N GLU A 288 -0.13 17.62 -23.14
CA GLU A 288 -0.32 19.07 -23.20
C GLU A 288 -1.80 19.39 -22.95
N SER A 289 -2.07 20.27 -21.99
CA SER A 289 -3.43 20.72 -21.70
C SER A 289 -3.82 21.82 -22.69
N ALA A 290 -4.97 21.65 -23.35
CA ALA A 290 -5.56 22.63 -24.27
C ALA A 290 -6.23 23.82 -23.56
N VAL A 291 -6.21 23.86 -22.22
CA VAL A 291 -6.82 24.94 -21.44
C VAL A 291 -5.93 26.19 -21.52
N GLY A 292 -6.54 27.37 -21.64
CA GLY A 292 -5.86 28.67 -21.55
C GLY A 292 -5.17 28.84 -20.19
N ALA A 293 -3.99 28.25 -20.04
CA ALA A 293 -3.31 28.02 -18.76
C ALA A 293 -2.96 29.30 -18.03
N ARG A 294 -2.79 30.42 -18.76
CA ARG A 294 -2.33 31.68 -18.17
C ARG A 294 -3.38 32.35 -17.29
N ASP A 295 -4.62 32.49 -17.76
CA ASP A 295 -5.69 33.13 -16.99
C ASP A 295 -6.10 32.26 -15.80
N LEU A 296 -6.12 30.93 -16.01
CA LEU A 296 -6.38 29.96 -14.96
C LEU A 296 -5.27 29.98 -13.88
N ALA A 297 -4.00 30.06 -14.29
CA ALA A 297 -2.87 30.15 -13.36
C ALA A 297 -2.85 31.48 -12.58
N LEU A 298 -3.19 32.61 -13.20
CA LEU A 298 -3.31 33.91 -12.51
C LEU A 298 -4.42 33.90 -11.46
N ARG A 299 -5.58 33.33 -11.79
CA ARG A 299 -6.66 33.10 -10.82
C ARG A 299 -6.17 32.17 -9.69
N GLY A 300 -5.48 31.10 -10.05
CA GLY A 300 -4.93 30.13 -9.11
C GLY A 300 -3.93 30.73 -8.13
N GLN A 301 -3.04 31.60 -8.63
CA GLN A 301 -2.07 32.34 -7.81
C GLN A 301 -2.78 33.19 -6.74
N LYS A 302 -3.86 33.89 -7.13
CA LYS A 302 -4.65 34.68 -6.18
C LYS A 302 -5.30 33.82 -5.11
N VAL A 303 -5.90 32.69 -5.50
CA VAL A 303 -6.48 31.73 -4.54
C VAL A 303 -5.39 31.18 -3.61
N TYR A 304 -4.22 30.83 -4.14
CA TYR A 304 -3.08 30.31 -3.39
C TYR A 304 -2.61 31.29 -2.30
N ALA A 305 -2.38 32.55 -2.68
CA ALA A 305 -1.96 33.59 -1.75
C ALA A 305 -2.97 33.81 -0.61
N GLN A 306 -4.26 33.65 -0.89
CA GLN A 306 -5.33 33.87 0.07
C GLN A 306 -5.62 32.68 0.99
N GLN A 307 -5.36 31.44 0.53
CA GLN A 307 -5.87 30.23 1.19
C GLN A 307 -4.78 29.20 1.53
N CYS A 308 -3.59 29.29 0.94
CA CYS A 308 -2.59 28.22 0.98
C CYS A 308 -1.22 28.68 1.51
N ALA A 309 -0.78 29.89 1.12
CA ALA A 309 0.57 30.38 1.40
C ALA A 309 0.91 30.52 2.90
N GLU A 310 -0.09 30.71 3.76
CA GLU A 310 0.12 30.77 5.21
C GLU A 310 0.77 29.48 5.74
N CYS A 311 0.38 28.31 5.21
CA CYS A 311 0.96 27.03 5.59
C CYS A 311 2.10 26.61 4.66
N HIS A 312 1.95 26.81 3.35
CA HIS A 312 2.85 26.27 2.34
C HIS A 312 3.96 27.23 1.86
N ALA A 313 4.01 28.45 2.41
CA ALA A 313 4.89 29.56 2.02
C ALA A 313 4.64 30.06 0.58
N ASP A 314 5.05 31.28 0.26
CA ASP A 314 4.82 31.86 -1.08
C ASP A 314 5.61 31.14 -2.19
N ASP A 315 6.74 30.54 -1.82
CA ASP A 315 7.61 29.75 -2.69
C ASP A 315 7.29 28.24 -2.66
N GLY A 316 6.21 27.82 -1.99
CA GLY A 316 5.75 26.44 -2.00
C GLY A 316 6.65 25.46 -1.26
N ARG A 317 7.69 25.92 -0.56
CA ARG A 317 8.64 25.03 0.14
C ARG A 317 8.09 24.44 1.42
N GLY A 318 6.90 24.86 1.85
CA GLY A 318 6.34 24.45 3.13
C GLY A 318 7.01 25.13 4.32
N LYS A 319 6.70 24.64 5.52
CA LYS A 319 7.18 25.19 6.80
C LYS A 319 7.49 24.06 7.78
N GLY A 320 8.77 23.81 8.02
CA GLY A 320 9.25 22.76 8.92
C GLY A 320 8.70 21.38 8.54
N ASP A 321 8.54 20.51 9.54
CA ASP A 321 8.06 19.14 9.35
C ASP A 321 6.53 19.03 9.31
N ALA A 322 5.82 20.12 9.58
CA ALA A 322 4.36 20.16 9.68
C ALA A 322 3.69 20.33 8.31
N TYR A 323 4.29 21.13 7.43
CA TYR A 323 3.71 21.48 6.14
C TYR A 323 4.70 21.09 5.04
N PRO A 324 4.44 19.98 4.32
CA PRO A 324 5.37 19.47 3.32
C PRO A 324 5.54 20.45 2.15
N PRO A 325 6.68 20.38 1.43
CA PRO A 325 6.86 21.15 0.21
C PRO A 325 5.79 20.75 -0.81
N LEU A 326 5.27 21.75 -1.52
CA LEU A 326 4.47 21.59 -2.73
C LEU A 326 5.35 21.65 -3.98
N ASP A 327 6.46 22.39 -3.91
CA ASP A 327 7.47 22.42 -4.97
C ASP A 327 8.24 21.10 -5.03
N GLY A 328 8.35 20.51 -6.22
CA GLY A 328 9.01 19.22 -6.45
C GLY A 328 8.32 18.02 -5.81
N ASN A 329 7.09 18.18 -5.30
CA ASN A 329 6.37 17.10 -4.64
C ASN A 329 5.68 16.19 -5.65
N VAL A 330 5.96 14.90 -5.55
CA VAL A 330 5.52 13.86 -6.49
C VAL A 330 4.01 13.66 -6.49
N SER A 331 3.34 13.93 -5.37
CA SER A 331 1.88 13.93 -5.25
C SER A 331 1.25 15.19 -5.84
N VAL A 332 2.02 16.28 -5.99
CA VAL A 332 1.59 17.47 -6.71
C VAL A 332 1.77 17.27 -8.20
N THR A 333 2.89 16.70 -8.64
CA THR A 333 3.26 16.58 -10.06
C THR A 333 2.83 15.27 -10.71
N ASP A 334 1.96 14.50 -10.06
CA ASP A 334 1.47 13.23 -10.60
C ASP A 334 0.83 13.42 -11.99
N PRO A 335 0.89 12.44 -12.91
CA PRO A 335 0.43 12.61 -14.29
C PRO A 335 -1.05 12.99 -14.45
N THR A 336 -1.88 12.71 -13.45
CA THR A 336 -3.34 12.90 -13.51
C THR A 336 -3.83 14.15 -12.78
N GLY A 337 -3.08 14.62 -11.78
CA GLY A 337 -3.50 15.68 -10.87
C GLY A 337 -4.50 15.27 -9.81
N ILE A 338 -4.87 13.98 -9.77
CA ILE A 338 -5.89 13.47 -8.87
C ILE A 338 -5.50 13.64 -7.40
N ASN A 339 -4.21 13.48 -7.07
CA ASN A 339 -3.74 13.59 -5.69
C ASN A 339 -3.89 15.04 -5.21
N ALA A 340 -3.39 16.00 -5.98
CA ALA A 340 -3.52 17.42 -5.65
C ALA A 340 -4.98 17.87 -5.56
N ILE A 341 -5.84 17.45 -6.50
CA ILE A 341 -7.28 17.73 -6.46
C ILE A 341 -7.89 17.21 -5.16
N ARG A 342 -7.63 15.94 -4.82
CA ARG A 342 -8.20 15.31 -3.62
C ARG A 342 -7.74 15.97 -2.35
N VAL A 343 -6.45 16.26 -2.24
CA VAL A 343 -5.87 16.89 -1.06
C VAL A 343 -6.45 18.31 -0.88
N VAL A 344 -6.66 19.07 -1.95
CA VAL A 344 -7.34 20.38 -1.87
C VAL A 344 -8.81 20.24 -1.47
N LEU A 345 -9.55 19.33 -2.09
CA LEU A 345 -10.99 19.21 -1.83
C LEU A 345 -11.30 18.59 -0.47
N SER A 346 -10.68 17.44 -0.17
CA SER A 346 -10.96 16.62 1.00
C SER A 346 -10.09 16.97 2.20
N GLY A 347 -9.01 17.73 2.01
CA GLY A 347 -8.00 17.89 3.05
C GLY A 347 -7.29 16.57 3.33
N GLY A 348 -6.73 16.45 4.53
CA GLY A 348 -6.17 15.18 4.99
C GLY A 348 -5.28 15.30 6.21
N PHE A 349 -4.87 14.14 6.71
CA PHE A 349 -3.94 14.01 7.83
C PHE A 349 -2.83 13.07 7.40
N ALA A 350 -1.60 13.37 7.84
CA ALA A 350 -0.57 12.33 7.89
C ALA A 350 -1.04 11.18 8.80
N PRO A 351 -0.55 9.95 8.61
CA PRO A 351 -0.93 8.84 9.48
C PRO A 351 -0.47 9.11 10.92
N VAL A 352 -1.29 8.66 11.88
CA VAL A 352 -0.91 8.65 13.30
C VAL A 352 0.08 7.50 13.49
N THR A 353 1.31 7.86 13.86
CA THR A 353 2.36 6.88 14.12
C THR A 353 2.97 7.07 15.50
N LYS A 354 3.76 6.11 15.97
CA LYS A 354 4.54 6.25 17.22
C LYS A 354 5.39 7.53 17.24
N ASP A 355 5.98 7.87 16.10
CA ASP A 355 6.87 9.03 15.91
C ASP A 355 6.12 10.27 15.35
N ASN A 356 4.81 10.15 15.13
CA ASN A 356 3.89 11.22 14.72
C ASN A 356 2.49 11.06 15.37
N PRO A 357 2.38 11.14 16.70
CA PRO A 357 1.12 10.83 17.38
C PRO A 357 0.04 11.91 17.19
N ARG A 358 0.41 13.11 16.73
CA ARG A 358 -0.49 14.26 16.53
C ARG A 358 -0.15 14.98 15.22
N PRO A 359 -0.51 14.37 14.06
CA PRO A 359 -0.20 14.95 12.76
C PRO A 359 -0.96 16.25 12.53
N TYR A 360 -0.30 17.22 11.89
CA TYR A 360 -0.98 18.41 11.38
C TYR A 360 -1.88 18.03 10.20
N SER A 361 -2.98 18.77 10.07
CA SER A 361 -3.98 18.52 9.03
C SER A 361 -3.98 19.61 7.96
N MET A 362 -4.29 19.19 6.75
CA MET A 362 -4.68 20.11 5.68
C MET A 362 -6.20 20.27 5.71
N PRO A 363 -6.74 21.50 5.82
CA PRO A 363 -8.18 21.71 5.86
C PRO A 363 -8.83 21.38 4.50
N PRO A 364 -10.08 20.87 4.49
CA PRO A 364 -10.82 20.61 3.26
C PRO A 364 -11.36 21.91 2.65
N PHE A 365 -11.22 22.07 1.33
CA PHE A 365 -11.74 23.23 0.60
C PHE A 365 -12.96 22.91 -0.29
N ALA A 366 -13.48 21.68 -0.29
CA ALA A 366 -14.62 21.27 -1.12
C ALA A 366 -15.90 22.10 -0.92
N GLN A 367 -16.07 22.76 0.23
CA GLN A 367 -17.23 23.63 0.49
C GLN A 367 -16.90 25.12 0.29
N LYS A 368 -15.62 25.49 0.22
CA LYS A 368 -15.15 26.88 0.15
C LYS A 368 -14.79 27.31 -1.27
N LEU A 369 -14.26 26.41 -2.08
CA LEU A 369 -13.83 26.68 -3.45
C LEU A 369 -14.81 26.11 -4.47
N THR A 370 -15.14 26.91 -5.47
CA THR A 370 -15.84 26.45 -6.69
C THR A 370 -14.97 25.46 -7.47
N ASP A 371 -15.53 24.76 -8.45
CA ASP A 371 -14.74 23.88 -9.32
C ASP A 371 -13.67 24.65 -10.09
N ASP A 372 -14.00 25.87 -10.52
CA ASP A 372 -13.08 26.72 -11.24
C ASP A 372 -11.94 27.21 -10.35
N ASP A 373 -12.23 27.62 -9.11
CA ASP A 373 -11.18 28.06 -8.17
C ASP A 373 -10.28 26.92 -7.72
N ALA A 374 -10.85 25.74 -7.48
CA ALA A 374 -10.09 24.54 -7.15
C ALA A 374 -9.21 24.10 -8.34
N ALA A 375 -9.75 24.10 -9.56
CA ALA A 375 -8.96 23.79 -10.75
C ALA A 375 -7.86 24.82 -10.99
N ALA A 376 -8.14 26.10 -10.73
CA ALA A 376 -7.19 27.18 -10.85
C ALA A 376 -6.02 27.03 -9.87
N VAL A 377 -6.31 26.86 -8.58
CA VAL A 377 -5.25 26.75 -7.56
C VAL A 377 -4.42 25.49 -7.72
N VAL A 378 -5.06 24.35 -8.06
CA VAL A 378 -4.33 23.10 -8.34
C VAL A 378 -3.44 23.25 -9.58
N THR A 379 -3.95 23.87 -10.64
CA THR A 379 -3.15 24.16 -11.85
C THR A 379 -1.96 25.07 -11.53
N TYR A 380 -2.18 26.13 -10.76
CA TYR A 380 -1.10 27.02 -10.34
C TYR A 380 -0.01 26.26 -9.56
N ILE A 381 -0.39 25.51 -8.52
CA ILE A 381 0.57 24.73 -7.70
C ILE A 381 1.35 23.73 -8.57
N ARG A 382 0.69 23.10 -9.55
CA ARG A 382 1.28 22.13 -10.48
C ARG A 382 2.24 22.74 -11.51
N GLN A 383 2.20 24.05 -11.71
CA GLN A 383 2.99 24.77 -12.72
C GLN A 383 3.90 25.86 -12.14
N ALA A 384 3.81 26.11 -10.84
CA ALA A 384 4.63 27.08 -10.13
C ALA A 384 5.98 26.50 -9.73
N TRP A 385 6.94 27.40 -9.47
CA TRP A 385 8.27 27.06 -8.97
C TRP A 385 9.03 26.08 -9.90
N SER A 386 9.49 24.94 -9.40
CA SER A 386 10.13 23.91 -10.23
C SER A 386 9.13 22.93 -10.87
N ASN A 387 7.84 23.00 -10.49
CA ASN A 387 6.82 22.09 -10.98
C ASN A 387 6.50 22.35 -12.46
N LYS A 388 6.50 21.27 -13.25
CA LYS A 388 6.17 21.28 -14.69
C LYS A 388 5.11 20.23 -15.00
N ALA A 389 3.97 20.31 -14.30
CA ALA A 389 2.89 19.36 -14.45
C ALA A 389 1.70 19.90 -15.27
N THR A 390 0.90 18.99 -15.82
CA THR A 390 -0.29 19.32 -16.60
C THR A 390 -1.31 20.13 -15.80
N ALA A 391 -1.97 21.10 -16.44
CA ALA A 391 -3.10 21.80 -15.86
C ALA A 391 -4.29 20.83 -15.67
N VAL A 392 -5.10 21.08 -14.65
CA VAL A 392 -6.36 20.35 -14.40
C VAL A 392 -7.55 21.24 -14.74
N SER A 393 -8.63 20.63 -15.22
CA SER A 393 -9.86 21.34 -15.59
C SER A 393 -10.88 21.34 -14.45
N PRO A 394 -11.87 22.26 -14.48
CA PRO A 394 -13.02 22.21 -13.57
C PRO A 394 -13.82 20.90 -13.67
N ALA A 395 -13.80 20.24 -14.84
CA ALA A 395 -14.43 18.93 -15.01
C ALA A 395 -13.70 17.82 -14.24
N ASP A 396 -12.36 17.86 -14.21
CA ASP A 396 -11.55 16.94 -13.42
C ASP A 396 -11.84 17.11 -11.92
N VAL A 397 -11.97 18.35 -11.45
CA VAL A 397 -12.34 18.65 -10.06
C VAL A 397 -13.74 18.12 -9.74
N ARG A 398 -14.73 18.37 -10.60
CA ARG A 398 -16.11 17.86 -10.41
C ARG A 398 -16.16 16.35 -10.28
N ALA A 399 -15.35 15.64 -11.07
CA ALA A 399 -15.33 14.17 -11.05
C ALA A 399 -14.96 13.61 -9.67
N TYR A 400 -14.21 14.36 -8.85
CA TYR A 400 -13.73 13.90 -7.55
C TYR A 400 -14.36 14.62 -6.35
N ARG A 401 -15.13 15.70 -6.55
CA ARG A 401 -15.69 16.52 -5.45
C ARG A 401 -16.59 15.75 -4.48
N SER A 402 -17.36 14.78 -4.98
CA SER A 402 -18.25 13.95 -4.16
C SER A 402 -17.58 12.69 -3.62
N THR A 403 -16.29 12.46 -3.93
CA THR A 403 -15.58 11.30 -3.41
C THR A 403 -15.20 11.56 -1.94
N PRO A 404 -15.57 10.69 -1.00
CA PRO A 404 -15.16 10.84 0.39
C PRO A 404 -13.64 10.99 0.51
N GLY A 405 -13.20 11.86 1.43
CA GLY A 405 -11.82 11.88 1.90
C GLY A 405 -11.54 10.54 2.56
N GLY A 406 -10.58 9.80 2.02
CA GLY A 406 -10.13 8.53 2.58
C GLY A 406 -9.27 8.76 3.80
#